data_AF-A0A9E1MWQ0-F1
#
_entry.id   AF-A0A9E1MWQ0-F1
#
_cell.length_a   1.000
_cell.length_b   1.000
_cell.length_c   1.000
_cell.angle_alpha   90.00
_cell.angle_beta   90.00
_cell.angle_gamma   90.00
#
_symmetry.space_group_name_H-M   'P 1'
#
loop_
_entity.id
_entity.type
_entity.pdbx_description
1 polymer ?
#
loop_
_entity_poly.entity_id
_entity_poly.type
_entity_poly.pdbx_seq_one_letter_code
_entity_poly.pdbx_strand_id
1 'polypeptide(L)'
;MATYADCLAKITYREIEELLQPVYAQPHNYGVRQVVADQLVDRGHPYGEYIHASCRASYTMGDEKVKWEQHAESLLAHHRLEWAWGLGRIVWPKLRYSAGFPCYGKIDTRVLGRFVDHPAWATYRTLSIEDWYLWTDPSLLTRFVQQKSLRALESLKGDIPLETVCALAKGPMLNSLTSLEVHGEPIEVIHRLPEFRTALPRLYRLFLRSGGTAWTPQHLRALLSLGRLDRLEMLGLLVNPDMDLERFLSAARGAPFVLYLWFGEKGHLLQRRDGSLHGYFPSWDTGRYSVMSILRNLSPLTNINLRVGEWTSKTKMRTLMANLPAAVVERKRPFNPCGTMVF
;
A
#
# COMPACT_ATOMS: atom_id res chain seq x y z
N MET A 1 29.82 18.63 -12.58
CA MET A 1 29.08 18.45 -11.30
C MET A 1 30.09 18.03 -10.26
N ALA A 2 30.07 18.62 -9.07
CA ALA A 2 30.85 18.09 -7.94
C ALA A 2 30.39 16.66 -7.66
N THR A 3 31.32 15.73 -7.46
CA THR A 3 30.98 14.37 -7.06
C THR A 3 30.51 14.37 -5.61
N TYR A 4 29.80 13.34 -5.17
CA TYR A 4 29.42 13.23 -3.75
C TYR A 4 30.66 13.24 -2.84
N ALA A 5 31.77 12.64 -3.31
CA ALA A 5 33.05 12.67 -2.62
C ALA A 5 33.59 14.09 -2.42
N ASP A 6 33.40 14.99 -3.40
CA ASP A 6 33.80 16.40 -3.29
C ASP A 6 32.94 17.17 -2.28
N CYS A 7 31.68 16.74 -2.08
CA CYS A 7 30.77 17.36 -1.11
C CYS A 7 31.09 16.94 0.32
N LEU A 8 31.49 15.67 0.52
CA LEU A 8 31.95 15.16 1.81
C LEU A 8 33.23 15.86 2.33
N ALA A 9 33.96 16.56 1.46
CA ALA A 9 35.10 17.37 1.88
C ALA A 9 34.72 18.58 2.74
N LYS A 10 33.43 19.01 2.72
CA LYS A 10 32.94 20.19 3.44
C LYS A 10 32.05 19.87 4.64
N ILE A 11 31.41 18.72 4.64
CA ILE A 11 30.54 18.26 5.73
C ILE A 11 30.61 16.74 5.85
N THR A 12 30.74 16.25 7.07
CA THR A 12 30.80 14.82 7.37
C THR A 12 29.41 14.19 7.37
N TYR A 13 29.36 12.86 7.18
CA TYR A 13 28.10 12.11 7.27
C TYR A 13 27.39 12.28 8.62
N ARG A 14 28.17 12.32 9.71
CA ARG A 14 27.64 12.54 11.07
C ARG A 14 26.99 13.92 11.21
N GLU A 15 27.63 14.97 10.71
CA GLU A 15 27.06 16.31 10.76
C GLU A 15 25.76 16.40 9.96
N ILE A 16 25.67 15.71 8.81
CA ILE A 16 24.42 15.62 8.07
C ILE A 16 23.34 14.92 8.91
N GLU A 17 23.63 13.76 9.51
CA GLU A 17 22.68 13.07 10.37
C GLU A 17 22.19 13.91 11.56
N GLU A 18 23.07 14.74 12.13
CA GLU A 18 22.73 15.70 13.18
C GLU A 18 21.80 16.80 12.65
N LEU A 19 22.06 17.35 11.45
CA LEU A 19 21.17 18.31 10.78
C LEU A 19 19.80 17.72 10.42
N LEU A 20 19.70 16.41 10.18
CA LEU A 20 18.44 15.75 9.83
C LEU A 20 17.56 15.42 11.05
N GLN A 21 18.10 15.44 12.28
CA GLN A 21 17.33 15.10 13.50
C GLN A 21 16.02 15.89 13.67
N PRO A 22 15.97 17.21 13.41
CA PRO A 22 14.71 17.97 13.48
C PRO A 22 13.64 17.45 12.51
N VAL A 23 14.03 17.03 11.30
CA VAL A 23 13.11 16.39 10.35
C VAL A 23 12.68 15.02 10.88
N TYR A 24 13.60 14.23 11.42
CA TYR A 24 13.26 12.95 12.03
C TYR A 24 12.43 13.08 13.30
N ALA A 25 12.34 14.27 13.91
CA ALA A 25 11.46 14.63 15.01
C ALA A 25 10.10 15.20 14.54
N GLN A 26 10.04 15.83 13.36
CA GLN A 26 8.81 16.37 12.76
C GLN A 26 8.73 16.09 11.24
N PRO A 27 8.54 14.82 10.82
CA PRO A 27 8.71 14.42 9.42
C PRO A 27 7.69 15.07 8.49
N HIS A 28 6.53 15.49 8.97
CA HIS A 28 5.51 16.14 8.15
C HIS A 28 5.69 17.67 8.03
N ASN A 29 6.61 18.27 8.79
CA ASN A 29 6.78 19.72 8.82
C ASN A 29 7.68 20.19 7.67
N TYR A 30 7.06 20.72 6.61
CA TYR A 30 7.78 21.24 5.44
C TYR A 30 8.69 22.43 5.77
N GLY A 31 8.33 23.27 6.76
CA GLY A 31 9.17 24.38 7.19
C GLY A 31 10.48 23.89 7.80
N VAL A 32 10.43 22.86 8.66
CA VAL A 32 11.65 22.23 9.21
C VAL A 32 12.50 21.61 8.09
N ARG A 33 11.87 20.98 7.10
CA ARG A 33 12.58 20.43 5.93
C ARG A 33 13.29 21.53 5.13
N GLN A 34 12.66 22.69 4.95
CA GLN A 34 13.25 23.84 4.25
C GLN A 34 14.44 24.42 5.01
N VAL A 35 14.33 24.62 6.33
CA VAL A 35 15.45 25.11 7.15
C VAL A 35 16.67 24.18 7.06
N VAL A 36 16.44 22.87 7.11
CA VAL A 36 17.52 21.87 6.96
C VAL A 36 18.10 21.89 5.54
N ALA A 37 17.25 22.12 4.53
CA ALA A 37 17.70 22.26 3.15
C ALA A 37 18.62 23.48 2.97
N ASP A 38 18.25 24.64 3.51
CA ASP A 38 19.07 25.85 3.50
C ASP A 38 20.43 25.58 4.16
N GLN A 39 20.42 24.95 5.34
CA GLN A 39 21.66 24.60 6.07
C GLN A 39 22.58 23.66 5.29
N LEU A 40 22.02 22.75 4.49
CA LEU A 40 22.79 21.84 3.63
C LEU A 40 23.33 22.58 2.40
N VAL A 41 22.54 23.48 1.79
CA VAL A 41 22.98 24.32 0.67
C VAL A 41 24.12 25.25 1.09
N ASP A 42 24.02 25.89 2.25
CA ASP A 42 25.07 26.76 2.80
C ASP A 42 26.40 26.03 3.00
N ARG A 43 26.34 24.73 3.28
CA ARG A 43 27.52 23.84 3.42
C ARG A 43 27.96 23.22 2.10
N GLY A 44 27.29 23.54 1.00
CA GLY A 44 27.58 23.06 -0.35
C GLY A 44 27.16 21.61 -0.59
N HIS A 45 26.24 21.07 0.20
CA HIS A 45 25.77 19.70 0.05
C HIS A 45 24.55 19.61 -0.89
N PRO A 46 24.60 18.84 -2.00
CA PRO A 46 23.56 18.83 -3.04
C PRO A 46 22.20 18.30 -2.57
N TYR A 47 22.16 17.56 -1.46
CA TYR A 47 20.90 17.11 -0.87
C TYR A 47 19.99 18.27 -0.44
N GLY A 48 20.56 19.41 -0.04
CA GLY A 48 19.76 20.59 0.29
C GLY A 48 18.95 21.08 -0.92
N GLU A 49 19.60 21.21 -2.07
CA GLU A 49 18.94 21.57 -3.33
C GLU A 49 17.83 20.59 -3.71
N TYR A 50 18.09 19.28 -3.54
CA TYR A 50 17.08 18.25 -3.77
C TYR A 50 15.86 18.39 -2.85
N ILE A 51 16.06 18.66 -1.56
CA ILE A 51 14.96 18.87 -0.60
C ILE A 51 14.15 20.12 -1.01
N HIS A 52 14.80 21.23 -1.40
CA HIS A 52 14.11 22.42 -1.90
C HIS A 52 13.26 22.11 -3.12
N ALA A 53 13.85 21.50 -4.15
CA ALA A 53 13.15 21.17 -5.38
C ALA A 53 11.94 20.27 -5.12
N SER A 54 12.12 19.23 -4.30
CA SER A 54 11.07 18.28 -3.95
C SER A 54 9.96 18.91 -3.10
N CYS A 55 10.30 19.79 -2.16
CA CYS A 55 9.31 20.51 -1.36
C CYS A 55 8.52 21.47 -2.26
N ARG A 56 9.18 22.20 -3.15
CA ARG A 56 8.54 23.14 -4.08
C ARG A 56 7.59 22.46 -5.04
N ALA A 57 7.99 21.33 -5.61
CA ALA A 57 7.11 20.47 -6.39
C ALA A 57 5.82 20.06 -5.64
N SER A 58 5.82 20.01 -4.31
CA SER A 58 4.65 19.58 -3.52
C SER A 58 3.56 20.66 -3.38
N TYR A 59 3.88 21.94 -3.56
CA TYR A 59 2.92 23.05 -3.42
C TYR A 59 2.75 23.91 -4.68
N THR A 60 3.56 23.68 -5.71
CA THR A 60 3.40 24.28 -7.03
C THR A 60 2.41 23.49 -7.90
N MET A 61 1.77 24.13 -8.87
CA MET A 61 0.84 23.52 -9.82
C MET A 61 1.26 23.78 -11.28
N GLY A 62 0.70 23.01 -12.22
CA GLY A 62 0.92 23.21 -13.66
C GLY A 62 2.35 22.94 -14.12
N ASP A 63 2.80 23.67 -15.14
CA ASP A 63 4.12 23.47 -15.76
C ASP A 63 5.30 23.73 -14.80
N GLU A 64 5.14 24.65 -13.85
CA GLU A 64 6.19 24.92 -12.86
C GLU A 64 6.40 23.70 -11.94
N LYS A 65 5.33 22.98 -11.59
CA LYS A 65 5.44 21.72 -10.82
C LYS A 65 6.29 20.70 -11.57
N VAL A 66 6.00 20.50 -12.85
CA VAL A 66 6.72 19.54 -13.71
C VAL A 66 8.21 19.87 -13.76
N LYS A 67 8.57 21.15 -13.86
CA LYS A 67 9.98 21.60 -13.84
C LYS A 67 10.68 21.24 -12.52
N TRP A 68 10.04 21.49 -11.38
CA TRP A 68 10.60 21.15 -10.07
C TRP A 68 10.72 19.64 -9.84
N GLU A 69 9.74 18.86 -10.30
CA GLU A 69 9.80 17.38 -10.26
C GLU A 69 10.93 16.84 -11.12
N GLN A 70 11.09 17.35 -12.35
CA GLN A 70 12.19 16.96 -13.25
C GLN A 70 13.56 17.32 -12.64
N HIS A 71 13.69 18.50 -12.06
CA HIS A 71 14.92 18.91 -11.38
C HIS A 71 15.24 17.98 -10.21
N ALA A 72 14.26 17.72 -9.34
CA ALA A 72 14.42 16.81 -8.22
C ALA A 72 14.81 15.38 -8.65
N GLU A 73 14.19 14.84 -9.69
CA GLU A 73 14.54 13.51 -10.22
C GLU A 73 15.95 13.48 -10.83
N SER A 74 16.39 14.57 -11.47
CA SER A 74 17.76 14.66 -12.02
C SER A 74 18.84 14.57 -10.93
N LEU A 75 18.59 15.21 -9.78
CA LEU A 75 19.44 15.13 -8.59
C LEU A 75 19.38 13.73 -7.99
N LEU A 76 18.18 13.16 -7.89
CA LEU A 76 17.97 11.83 -7.31
C LEU A 76 18.60 10.71 -8.14
N ALA A 77 18.65 10.84 -9.47
CA ALA A 77 19.21 9.83 -10.37
C ALA A 77 20.64 9.41 -10.00
N HIS A 78 21.42 10.33 -9.43
CA HIS A 78 22.82 10.09 -9.07
C HIS A 78 23.02 9.69 -7.60
N HIS A 79 22.09 10.03 -6.70
CA HIS A 79 22.28 9.92 -5.24
C HIS A 79 21.20 9.11 -4.51
N ARG A 80 20.30 8.43 -5.25
CA ARG A 80 19.10 7.77 -4.69
C ARG A 80 19.37 6.83 -3.51
N LEU A 81 20.43 6.02 -3.56
CA LEU A 81 20.73 5.05 -2.50
C LEU A 81 21.41 5.70 -1.29
N GLU A 82 22.20 6.72 -1.56
CA GLU A 82 23.02 7.44 -0.59
C GLU A 82 22.19 8.34 0.31
N TRP A 83 21.24 9.08 -0.27
CA TRP A 83 20.29 9.92 0.46
C TRP A 83 19.19 9.15 1.21
N ALA A 84 19.27 7.81 1.20
CA ALA A 84 18.50 6.97 2.09
C ALA A 84 19.27 6.63 3.39
N TRP A 85 20.44 7.24 3.63
CA TRP A 85 21.14 7.25 4.92
C TRP A 85 21.36 5.83 5.48
N GLY A 86 22.01 4.99 4.68
CA GLY A 86 22.24 3.57 5.02
C GLY A 86 21.04 2.66 4.80
N LEU A 87 19.81 3.17 4.90
CA LEU A 87 18.58 2.39 4.65
C LEU A 87 18.41 2.05 3.18
N GLY A 88 19.06 2.75 2.26
CA GLY A 88 18.95 2.52 0.81
C GLY A 88 19.19 1.08 0.39
N ARG A 89 20.09 0.37 1.08
CA ARG A 89 20.39 -1.05 0.83
C ARG A 89 19.32 -2.01 1.38
N ILE A 90 18.50 -1.55 2.32
CA ILE A 90 17.43 -2.33 2.96
C ILE A 90 16.13 -2.15 2.19
N VAL A 91 15.87 -0.94 1.68
CA VAL A 91 14.56 -0.55 1.13
C VAL A 91 14.44 -0.67 -0.40
N TRP A 92 15.43 -1.30 -1.03
CA TRP A 92 15.58 -1.50 -2.47
C TRP A 92 14.75 -2.72 -2.98
N PRO A 93 14.30 -2.79 -4.25
CA PRO A 93 14.47 -1.86 -5.38
C PRO A 93 13.40 -0.78 -5.51
N LYS A 94 12.36 -0.81 -4.66
CA LYS A 94 11.18 0.04 -4.86
C LYS A 94 11.24 1.37 -4.12
N LEU A 95 12.41 1.84 -3.70
CA LEU A 95 12.58 3.08 -2.94
C LEU A 95 11.98 4.30 -3.68
N ARG A 96 11.09 5.04 -3.01
CA ARG A 96 10.53 6.30 -3.51
C ARG A 96 10.71 7.41 -2.49
N TYR A 97 10.75 8.62 -3.00
CA TYR A 97 10.93 9.83 -2.23
C TYR A 97 9.70 10.73 -2.32
N SER A 98 9.49 11.54 -1.29
CA SER A 98 8.51 12.62 -1.29
C SER A 98 9.01 13.76 -0.42
N ALA A 99 8.91 14.97 -0.95
CA ALA A 99 9.34 16.21 -0.29
C ALA A 99 10.77 16.12 0.26
N GLY A 100 11.69 15.49 -0.50
CA GLY A 100 13.11 15.43 -0.18
C GLY A 100 13.55 14.18 0.61
N PHE A 101 12.63 13.32 1.05
CA PHE A 101 12.96 12.21 1.94
C PHE A 101 12.36 10.89 1.46
N PRO A 102 12.99 9.74 1.78
CA PRO A 102 12.39 8.43 1.55
C PRO A 102 11.01 8.33 2.18
N CYS A 103 10.00 7.96 1.39
CA CYS A 103 8.61 7.85 1.84
C CYS A 103 8.02 6.45 1.64
N TYR A 104 8.61 5.67 0.73
CA TYR A 104 8.22 4.29 0.44
C TYR A 104 9.46 3.40 0.34
N GLY A 105 9.39 2.18 0.89
CA GLY A 105 10.43 1.17 0.75
C GLY A 105 9.90 -0.27 0.79
N LYS A 106 10.54 -1.19 0.06
CA LYS A 106 10.38 -2.64 0.30
C LYS A 106 11.54 -3.10 1.18
N ILE A 107 11.25 -3.57 2.39
CA ILE A 107 12.27 -3.98 3.35
C ILE A 107 12.85 -5.34 2.96
N ASP A 108 14.17 -5.40 2.86
CA ASP A 108 14.97 -6.61 2.89
C ASP A 108 15.20 -7.01 4.34
N THR A 109 14.43 -7.99 4.79
CA THR A 109 14.42 -8.39 6.20
C THR A 109 15.72 -9.08 6.64
N ARG A 110 16.56 -9.53 5.71
CA ARG A 110 17.89 -10.15 5.98
C ARG A 110 18.87 -9.18 6.63
N VAL A 111 18.73 -7.88 6.34
CA VAL A 111 19.64 -6.84 6.81
C VAL A 111 18.99 -5.87 7.80
N LEU A 112 17.70 -6.05 8.09
CA LEU A 112 16.92 -5.20 8.99
C LEU A 112 17.56 -5.04 10.38
N GLY A 113 18.17 -6.10 10.91
CA GLY A 113 18.75 -6.11 12.26
C GLY A 113 19.77 -5.01 12.52
N ARG A 114 20.54 -4.61 11.50
CA ARG A 114 21.59 -3.58 11.64
C ARG A 114 21.04 -2.15 11.69
N PHE A 115 19.78 -1.96 11.32
CA PHE A 115 19.18 -0.64 11.12
C PHE A 115 17.82 -0.52 11.80
N VAL A 116 17.45 -1.47 12.66
CA VAL A 116 16.14 -1.52 13.30
C VAL A 116 15.84 -0.22 14.06
N ASP A 117 16.84 0.39 14.69
CA ASP A 117 16.68 1.62 15.49
C ASP A 117 17.03 2.90 14.71
N HIS A 118 17.16 2.83 13.38
CA HIS A 118 17.60 3.99 12.59
C HIS A 118 16.55 5.12 12.60
N PRO A 119 16.93 6.39 12.86
CA PRO A 119 15.95 7.47 13.01
C PRO A 119 15.25 7.82 11.69
N ALA A 120 15.90 7.60 10.53
CA ALA A 120 15.32 7.89 9.22
C ALA A 120 14.05 7.07 8.88
N TRP A 121 13.73 6.01 9.64
CA TRP A 121 12.41 5.35 9.55
C TRP A 121 11.24 6.32 9.75
N ALA A 122 11.47 7.46 10.43
CA ALA A 122 10.48 8.52 10.63
C ALA A 122 9.98 9.20 9.36
N THR A 123 10.66 9.07 8.23
CA THR A 123 10.19 9.68 6.98
C THR A 123 9.35 8.73 6.13
N TYR A 124 9.39 7.43 6.41
CA TYR A 124 8.65 6.42 5.66
C TYR A 124 7.16 6.44 6.04
N ARG A 125 6.33 6.64 5.03
CA ARG A 125 4.87 6.57 5.14
C ARG A 125 4.34 5.20 4.71
N THR A 126 5.05 4.51 3.82
CA THR A 126 4.67 3.18 3.38
C THR A 126 5.86 2.25 3.42
N LEU A 127 5.67 1.08 4.01
CA LEU A 127 6.66 0.01 4.02
C LEU A 127 6.02 -1.27 3.50
N SER A 128 6.73 -2.01 2.66
CA SER A 128 6.37 -3.36 2.25
C SER A 128 7.34 -4.36 2.87
N ILE A 129 6.81 -5.39 3.51
CA ILE A 129 7.56 -6.49 4.13
C ILE A 129 7.08 -7.77 3.46
N GLU A 130 7.78 -8.15 2.40
CA GLU A 130 7.53 -9.40 1.68
C GLU A 130 8.55 -10.44 2.17
N ASP A 131 8.24 -11.72 2.02
CA ASP A 131 9.19 -12.82 2.22
C ASP A 131 9.77 -12.95 3.66
N TRP A 132 9.08 -12.41 4.68
CA TRP A 132 9.57 -12.38 6.07
C TRP A 132 9.93 -13.77 6.62
N TYR A 133 9.16 -14.79 6.23
CA TYR A 133 9.27 -16.17 6.71
C TYR A 133 10.53 -16.87 6.21
N LEU A 134 11.18 -16.35 5.18
CA LEU A 134 12.34 -16.99 4.61
C LEU A 134 13.62 -16.73 5.42
N TRP A 135 13.71 -15.62 6.18
CA TRP A 135 15.02 -15.18 6.68
C TRP A 135 15.02 -14.39 8.00
N THR A 136 13.90 -14.23 8.70
CA THR A 136 13.83 -13.24 9.79
C THR A 136 13.19 -13.79 11.05
N ASP A 137 13.90 -13.58 12.16
CA ASP A 137 13.39 -13.80 13.51
C ASP A 137 12.13 -12.93 13.73
N PRO A 138 10.96 -13.52 14.03
CA PRO A 138 9.74 -12.78 14.36
C PRO A 138 9.94 -11.73 15.48
N SER A 139 10.90 -11.95 16.38
CA SER A 139 11.25 -11.01 17.44
C SER A 139 11.85 -9.71 16.90
N LEU A 140 12.64 -9.80 15.82
CA LEU A 140 13.23 -8.63 15.17
C LEU A 140 12.16 -7.78 14.49
N LEU A 141 11.22 -8.43 13.79
CA LEU A 141 10.12 -7.74 13.15
C LEU A 141 9.22 -7.06 14.20
N THR A 142 8.95 -7.75 15.30
CA THR A 142 8.26 -7.19 16.48
C THR A 142 8.98 -5.97 17.06
N ARG A 143 10.30 -6.04 17.25
CA ARG A 143 11.09 -4.90 17.72
C ARG A 143 11.05 -3.74 16.73
N PHE A 144 11.13 -4.02 15.42
CA PHE A 144 11.09 -3.00 14.38
C PHE A 144 9.77 -2.23 14.41
N VAL A 145 8.65 -2.93 14.47
CA VAL A 145 7.33 -2.29 14.45
C VAL A 145 6.99 -1.49 15.71
N GLN A 146 7.71 -1.72 16.81
CA GLN A 146 7.56 -0.98 18.07
C GLN A 146 8.39 0.31 18.13
N GLN A 147 9.19 0.60 17.11
CA GLN A 147 10.07 1.76 17.09
C GLN A 147 9.29 3.07 17.05
N LYS A 148 9.70 4.05 17.89
CA LYS A 148 9.13 5.40 17.91
C LYS A 148 9.37 6.17 16.61
N SER A 149 10.39 5.78 15.84
CA SER A 149 10.66 6.36 14.54
C SER A 149 9.53 6.09 13.56
N LEU A 150 8.81 4.96 13.63
CA LEU A 150 7.72 4.62 12.68
C LEU A 150 6.42 5.43 12.85
N ARG A 151 6.40 6.52 13.61
CA ARG A 151 5.19 7.32 13.88
C ARG A 151 4.53 7.97 12.65
N ALA A 152 5.25 8.09 11.54
CA ALA A 152 4.72 8.59 10.27
C ALA A 152 4.20 7.48 9.35
N LEU A 153 4.30 6.21 9.76
CA LEU A 153 3.88 5.07 8.97
C LEU A 153 2.36 5.08 8.78
N GLU A 154 1.93 5.26 7.55
CA GLU A 154 0.52 5.28 7.13
C GLU A 154 0.07 3.93 6.56
N SER A 155 0.99 3.16 5.96
CA SER A 155 0.70 1.87 5.35
C SER A 155 1.81 0.85 5.61
N LEU A 156 1.43 -0.33 6.08
CA LEU A 156 2.33 -1.48 6.18
C LEU A 156 1.77 -2.64 5.34
N LYS A 157 2.54 -3.09 4.35
CA LYS A 157 2.12 -4.04 3.32
C LYS A 157 2.95 -5.32 3.35
N GLY A 158 2.45 -6.36 2.72
CA GLY A 158 3.11 -7.66 2.60
C GLY A 158 2.56 -8.69 3.59
N ASP A 159 3.34 -9.74 3.82
CA ASP A 159 2.89 -10.92 4.55
C ASP A 159 3.09 -10.79 6.07
N ILE A 160 2.70 -9.67 6.68
CA ILE A 160 3.02 -9.41 8.10
C ILE A 160 2.34 -10.43 9.02
N PRO A 161 3.08 -11.18 9.85
CA PRO A 161 2.51 -12.17 10.77
C PRO A 161 1.51 -11.56 11.75
N LEU A 162 0.47 -12.32 12.09
CA LEU A 162 -0.54 -11.91 13.05
C LEU A 162 0.07 -11.52 14.42
N GLU A 163 1.11 -12.22 14.87
CA GLU A 163 1.81 -11.94 16.13
C GLU A 163 2.52 -10.58 16.10
N THR A 164 3.12 -10.25 14.95
CA THR A 164 3.72 -8.93 14.71
C THR A 164 2.64 -7.85 14.74
N VAL A 165 1.46 -8.13 14.20
CA VAL A 165 0.32 -7.20 14.26
C VAL A 165 -0.20 -7.03 15.69
N CYS A 166 -0.24 -8.08 16.48
CA CYS A 166 -0.54 -7.99 17.91
C CYS A 166 0.50 -7.12 18.66
N ALA A 167 1.78 -7.23 18.29
CA ALA A 167 2.82 -6.37 18.84
C ALA A 167 2.73 -4.91 18.37
N LEU A 168 2.38 -4.68 17.10
CA LEU A 168 2.05 -3.36 16.53
C LEU A 168 0.96 -2.68 17.36
N ALA A 169 -0.09 -3.43 17.70
CA ALA A 169 -1.22 -2.96 18.50
C ALA A 169 -0.83 -2.57 19.94
N LYS A 170 0.26 -3.11 20.47
CA LYS A 170 0.80 -2.75 21.79
C LYS A 170 1.84 -1.62 21.72
N GLY A 171 2.26 -1.25 20.51
CA GLY A 171 3.29 -0.25 20.27
C GLY A 171 2.78 1.19 20.50
N PRO A 172 3.62 2.11 20.98
CA PRO A 172 3.16 3.41 21.44
C PRO A 172 2.70 4.40 20.35
N MET A 173 2.92 4.17 19.05
CA MET A 173 3.00 5.29 18.09
C MET A 173 2.39 5.10 16.69
N LEU A 174 1.45 4.18 16.47
CA LEU A 174 0.85 3.98 15.14
C LEU A 174 -0.49 4.68 14.92
N ASN A 175 -0.62 5.87 15.51
CA ASN A 175 -1.77 6.74 15.29
C ASN A 175 -1.94 7.19 13.83
N SER A 176 -0.88 7.07 13.02
CA SER A 176 -0.90 7.41 11.61
C SER A 176 -1.26 6.22 10.71
N LEU A 177 -1.29 4.98 11.22
CA LEU A 177 -1.49 3.80 10.40
C LEU A 177 -2.94 3.74 9.92
N THR A 178 -3.10 3.76 8.60
CA THR A 178 -4.39 3.79 7.90
C THR A 178 -4.67 2.55 7.08
N SER A 179 -3.61 1.86 6.65
CA SER A 179 -3.67 0.66 5.84
C SER A 179 -2.74 -0.41 6.41
N LEU A 180 -3.25 -1.63 6.57
CA LEU A 180 -2.48 -2.76 7.07
C LEU A 180 -2.80 -4.02 6.28
N GLU A 181 -1.76 -4.73 5.88
CA GLU A 181 -1.88 -6.10 5.37
C GLU A 181 -1.45 -7.07 6.47
N VAL A 182 -2.22 -8.14 6.67
CA VAL A 182 -2.02 -9.13 7.73
C VAL A 182 -2.02 -10.50 7.12
N HIS A 183 -1.05 -11.32 7.49
CA HIS A 183 -0.96 -12.73 7.15
C HIS A 183 -1.26 -13.59 8.38
N GLY A 184 -2.28 -14.42 8.29
CA GLY A 184 -2.68 -15.32 9.36
C GLY A 184 -3.90 -16.16 9.00
N GLU A 185 -4.13 -17.22 9.77
CA GLU A 185 -5.29 -18.08 9.56
C GLU A 185 -6.59 -17.32 9.88
N PRO A 186 -7.67 -17.45 9.08
CA PRO A 186 -8.88 -16.66 9.22
C PRO A 186 -9.48 -16.67 10.62
N ILE A 187 -9.50 -17.85 11.26
CA ILE A 187 -10.05 -18.02 12.62
C ILE A 187 -9.23 -17.23 13.65
N GLU A 188 -7.90 -17.31 13.58
CA GLU A 188 -7.01 -16.58 14.48
C GLU A 188 -7.15 -15.07 14.29
N VAL A 189 -7.18 -14.61 13.04
CA VAL A 189 -7.39 -13.20 12.71
C VAL A 189 -8.71 -12.70 13.29
N ILE A 190 -9.82 -13.44 13.10
CA ILE A 190 -11.13 -13.08 13.63
C ILE A 190 -11.08 -12.94 15.16
N HIS A 191 -10.41 -13.85 15.86
CA HIS A 191 -10.29 -13.80 17.32
C HIS A 191 -9.44 -12.62 17.82
N ARG A 192 -8.39 -12.23 17.08
CA ARG A 192 -7.46 -11.15 17.46
C ARG A 192 -7.87 -9.75 16.97
N LEU A 193 -8.72 -9.67 15.96
CA LEU A 193 -9.13 -8.40 15.34
C LEU A 193 -9.64 -7.33 16.33
N PRO A 194 -10.38 -7.67 17.41
CA PRO A 194 -10.80 -6.68 18.39
C PRO A 194 -9.63 -5.93 19.04
N GLU A 195 -8.47 -6.57 19.22
CA GLU A 195 -7.26 -5.96 19.78
C GLU A 195 -6.70 -4.85 18.86
N PHE A 196 -6.79 -5.06 17.54
CA PHE A 196 -6.23 -4.14 16.53
C PHE A 196 -7.02 -2.84 16.47
N ARG A 197 -8.35 -2.90 16.60
CA ARG A 197 -9.19 -1.70 16.49
C ARG A 197 -8.94 -0.71 17.62
N THR A 198 -8.80 -1.21 18.85
CA THR A 198 -8.52 -0.35 20.00
C THR A 198 -7.17 0.35 19.87
N ALA A 199 -6.21 -0.35 19.28
CA ALA A 199 -4.85 0.14 19.14
C ALA A 199 -4.60 1.02 17.91
N LEU A 200 -5.34 0.80 16.82
CA LEU A 200 -5.13 1.44 15.52
C LEU A 200 -6.35 2.27 15.14
N PRO A 201 -6.59 3.41 15.80
CA PRO A 201 -7.84 4.16 15.70
C PRO A 201 -8.12 4.75 14.31
N ARG A 202 -7.07 4.89 13.48
CA ARG A 202 -7.14 5.42 12.11
C ARG A 202 -7.10 4.34 11.03
N LEU A 203 -7.11 3.06 11.40
CA LEU A 203 -7.11 1.98 10.43
C LEU A 203 -8.48 1.91 9.72
N TYR A 204 -8.48 2.22 8.41
CA TYR A 204 -9.68 2.15 7.57
C TYR A 204 -9.51 1.22 6.37
N ARG A 205 -8.29 0.74 6.09
CA ARG A 205 -8.05 -0.34 5.11
C ARG A 205 -7.34 -1.51 5.78
N LEU A 206 -7.93 -2.69 5.67
CA LEU A 206 -7.36 -3.91 6.21
C LEU A 206 -7.36 -4.97 5.11
N PHE A 207 -6.21 -5.58 4.84
CA PHE A 207 -6.09 -6.70 3.91
C PHE A 207 -5.67 -7.94 4.68
N LEU A 208 -6.43 -9.02 4.55
CA LEU A 208 -6.21 -10.27 5.23
C LEU A 208 -5.81 -11.34 4.21
N ARG A 209 -4.58 -11.83 4.35
CA ARG A 209 -4.02 -12.95 3.60
C ARG A 209 -3.98 -14.17 4.52
N SER A 210 -4.32 -15.32 3.97
CA SER A 210 -4.26 -16.59 4.70
C SER A 210 -3.08 -17.43 4.20
N GLY A 211 -2.41 -18.12 5.14
CA GLY A 211 -1.24 -18.95 4.89
C GLY A 211 -1.53 -20.36 4.37
N GLY A 212 -2.80 -20.75 4.32
CA GLY A 212 -3.17 -22.06 3.79
C GLY A 212 -4.67 -22.33 3.71
N THR A 213 -5.49 -21.67 4.54
CA THR A 213 -6.94 -21.88 4.51
C THR A 213 -7.69 -20.75 3.83
N ALA A 214 -8.56 -21.08 2.88
CA ALA A 214 -9.35 -20.07 2.20
C ALA A 214 -10.36 -19.40 3.14
N TRP A 215 -10.58 -18.10 2.96
CA TRP A 215 -11.70 -17.42 3.60
C TRP A 215 -13.03 -18.02 3.12
N THR A 216 -13.90 -18.39 4.07
CA THR A 216 -15.22 -18.98 3.79
C THR A 216 -16.33 -17.98 4.10
N PRO A 217 -17.56 -18.18 3.58
CA PRO A 217 -18.71 -17.34 3.95
C PRO A 217 -18.99 -17.33 5.46
N GLN A 218 -18.64 -18.40 6.19
CA GLN A 218 -18.78 -18.46 7.64
C GLN A 218 -17.75 -17.58 8.35
N HIS A 219 -16.49 -17.58 7.89
CA HIS A 219 -15.47 -16.67 8.39
C HIS A 219 -15.87 -15.20 8.19
N LEU A 220 -16.41 -14.85 7.01
CA LEU A 220 -16.87 -13.49 6.76
C LEU A 220 -18.05 -13.09 7.66
N ARG A 221 -19.03 -13.99 7.87
CA ARG A 221 -20.12 -13.73 8.83
C ARG A 221 -19.61 -13.55 10.24
N ALA A 222 -18.68 -14.39 10.70
CA ALA A 222 -18.05 -14.24 12.01
C ALA A 222 -17.34 -12.89 12.13
N LEU A 223 -16.57 -12.49 11.11
CA LEU A 223 -15.89 -11.20 11.04
C LEU A 223 -16.89 -10.03 11.14
N LEU A 224 -17.98 -10.06 10.37
CA LEU A 224 -19.02 -9.03 10.39
C LEU A 224 -19.78 -8.99 11.73
N SER A 225 -19.98 -10.15 12.36
CA SER A 225 -20.68 -10.28 13.66
C SER A 225 -19.91 -9.68 14.83
N LEU A 226 -18.61 -9.42 14.67
CA LEU A 226 -17.82 -8.67 15.66
C LEU A 226 -18.37 -7.26 15.90
N GLY A 227 -19.27 -6.77 15.04
CA GLY A 227 -20.03 -5.53 15.24
C GLY A 227 -19.18 -4.26 15.22
N ARG A 228 -17.90 -4.40 14.89
CA ARG A 228 -16.86 -3.40 15.15
C ARG A 228 -16.06 -3.01 13.90
N LEU A 229 -16.62 -3.19 12.71
CA LEU A 229 -15.95 -2.87 11.43
C LEU A 229 -16.48 -1.58 10.77
N ASP A 230 -17.27 -0.79 11.49
CA ASP A 230 -17.90 0.46 11.05
C ASP A 230 -16.92 1.53 10.54
N ARG A 231 -15.67 1.50 11.02
CA ARG A 231 -14.62 2.43 10.58
C ARG A 231 -13.83 1.95 9.36
N LEU A 232 -13.95 0.68 8.99
CA LEU A 232 -13.30 0.21 7.78
C LEU A 232 -14.02 0.81 6.57
N GLU A 233 -13.23 1.41 5.69
CA GLU A 233 -13.66 1.78 4.35
C GLU A 233 -13.44 0.62 3.38
N MET A 234 -12.39 -0.19 3.62
CA MET A 234 -12.02 -1.29 2.76
C MET A 234 -11.54 -2.51 3.55
N LEU A 235 -12.06 -3.68 3.19
CA LEU A 235 -11.57 -4.98 3.62
C LEU A 235 -11.11 -5.77 2.40
N GLY A 236 -9.82 -6.06 2.32
CA GLY A 236 -9.24 -6.97 1.34
C GLY A 236 -9.16 -8.39 1.88
N LEU A 237 -9.57 -9.40 1.10
CA LEU A 237 -9.44 -10.81 1.45
C LEU A 237 -8.79 -11.57 0.30
N LEU A 238 -7.74 -12.34 0.59
CA LEU A 238 -7.25 -13.36 -0.35
C LEU A 238 -8.19 -14.57 -0.29
N VAL A 239 -8.84 -14.88 -1.40
CA VAL A 239 -9.86 -15.94 -1.47
C VAL A 239 -9.47 -17.02 -2.47
N ASN A 240 -10.00 -18.23 -2.27
CA ASN A 240 -9.82 -19.33 -3.22
C ASN A 240 -10.62 -19.05 -4.51
N PRO A 241 -9.99 -19.15 -5.70
CA PRO A 241 -10.70 -19.03 -6.98
C PRO A 241 -11.88 -20.00 -7.16
N ASP A 242 -11.87 -21.15 -6.48
CA ASP A 242 -12.90 -22.18 -6.59
C ASP A 242 -14.02 -22.01 -5.54
N MET A 243 -14.04 -20.89 -4.82
CA MET A 243 -15.09 -20.63 -3.83
C MET A 243 -16.46 -20.41 -4.48
N ASP A 244 -17.52 -20.73 -3.74
CA ASP A 244 -18.87 -20.26 -4.04
C ASP A 244 -18.97 -18.75 -3.80
N LEU A 245 -18.67 -17.98 -4.85
CA LEU A 245 -18.63 -16.53 -4.85
C LEU A 245 -20.00 -15.94 -4.52
N GLU A 246 -21.10 -16.55 -4.99
CA GLU A 246 -22.45 -16.05 -4.72
C GLU A 246 -22.75 -16.13 -3.22
N ARG A 247 -22.50 -17.29 -2.60
CA ARG A 247 -22.69 -17.47 -1.16
C ARG A 247 -21.78 -16.56 -0.34
N PHE A 248 -20.56 -16.29 -0.82
CA PHE A 248 -19.63 -15.38 -0.18
C PHE A 248 -20.09 -13.91 -0.24
N LEU A 249 -20.47 -13.42 -1.43
CA LEU A 249 -21.00 -12.07 -1.61
C LEU A 249 -22.34 -11.88 -0.89
N SER A 250 -23.14 -12.94 -0.78
CA SER A 250 -24.36 -12.94 0.04
C SER A 250 -24.04 -12.79 1.53
N ALA A 251 -23.00 -13.46 2.03
CA ALA A 251 -22.51 -13.28 3.40
C ALA A 251 -21.96 -11.87 3.65
N ALA A 252 -21.44 -11.20 2.62
CA ALA A 252 -20.96 -9.81 2.68
C ALA A 252 -22.08 -8.75 2.65
N ARG A 253 -23.33 -9.15 2.42
CA ARG A 253 -24.43 -8.21 2.22
C ARG A 253 -24.62 -7.34 3.45
N GLY A 254 -24.66 -6.02 3.25
CA GLY A 254 -24.80 -5.04 4.33
C GLY A 254 -23.49 -4.70 5.05
N ALA A 255 -22.34 -5.18 4.56
CA ALA A 255 -21.05 -4.76 5.09
C ALA A 255 -20.87 -3.23 4.97
N PRO A 256 -20.36 -2.54 6.01
CA PRO A 256 -20.18 -1.08 6.00
C PRO A 256 -18.94 -0.63 5.20
N PHE A 257 -18.27 -1.52 4.49
CA PHE A 257 -17.02 -1.30 3.78
C PHE A 257 -17.08 -1.82 2.35
N VAL A 258 -16.13 -1.36 1.55
CA VAL A 258 -15.82 -1.94 0.24
C VAL A 258 -15.08 -3.25 0.46
N LEU A 259 -15.61 -4.34 -0.09
CA LEU A 259 -14.97 -5.65 -0.02
C LEU A 259 -14.12 -5.87 -1.27
N TYR A 260 -12.82 -6.07 -1.08
CA TYR A 260 -11.87 -6.35 -2.14
C TYR A 260 -11.44 -7.81 -2.08
N LEU A 261 -11.82 -8.62 -3.06
CA LEU A 261 -11.44 -10.02 -3.16
C LEU A 261 -10.26 -10.15 -4.10
N TRP A 262 -9.18 -10.75 -3.60
CA TRP A 262 -8.00 -11.07 -4.38
C TRP A 262 -7.96 -12.57 -4.65
N PHE A 263 -7.80 -12.97 -5.92
CA PHE A 263 -7.69 -14.37 -6.34
C PHE A 263 -6.24 -14.73 -6.72
N GLY A 264 -5.24 -14.10 -6.10
CA GLY A 264 -3.84 -14.21 -6.50
C GLY A 264 -3.57 -13.58 -7.87
N GLU A 265 -2.73 -14.22 -8.68
CA GLU A 265 -2.44 -13.74 -10.05
C GLU A 265 -3.67 -13.81 -10.98
N LYS A 266 -4.74 -14.51 -10.57
CA LYS A 266 -5.92 -14.76 -11.41
C LYS A 266 -6.86 -13.55 -11.53
N GLY A 267 -6.65 -12.49 -10.75
CA GLY A 267 -7.41 -11.24 -10.81
C GLY A 267 -8.00 -10.81 -9.47
N HIS A 268 -8.82 -9.77 -9.52
CA HIS A 268 -9.41 -9.14 -8.35
C HIS A 268 -10.87 -8.74 -8.59
N LEU A 269 -11.68 -8.73 -7.54
CA LEU A 269 -13.07 -8.27 -7.55
C LEU A 269 -13.29 -7.26 -6.42
N LEU A 270 -13.97 -6.17 -6.72
CA LEU A 270 -14.31 -5.10 -5.79
C LEU A 270 -15.83 -5.04 -5.65
N GLN A 271 -16.36 -5.28 -4.45
CA GLN A 271 -17.75 -5.03 -4.11
C GLN A 271 -17.85 -3.69 -3.38
N ARG A 272 -18.58 -2.74 -3.97
CA ARG A 272 -18.85 -1.43 -3.37
C ARG A 272 -19.99 -1.53 -2.35
N ARG A 273 -20.12 -0.50 -1.51
CA ARG A 273 -21.14 -0.39 -0.45
C ARG A 273 -22.58 -0.46 -0.98
N ASP A 274 -22.80 0.02 -2.19
CA ASP A 274 -24.11 -0.04 -2.89
C ASP A 274 -24.43 -1.44 -3.45
N GLY A 275 -23.53 -2.41 -3.29
CA GLY A 275 -23.68 -3.77 -3.81
C GLY A 275 -23.23 -3.95 -5.26
N SER A 276 -22.75 -2.89 -5.94
CA SER A 276 -22.15 -3.02 -7.26
C SER A 276 -20.80 -3.75 -7.20
N LEU A 277 -20.48 -4.53 -8.23
CA LEU A 277 -19.22 -5.26 -8.33
C LEU A 277 -18.40 -4.72 -9.50
N HIS A 278 -17.10 -4.57 -9.30
CA HIS A 278 -16.13 -4.21 -10.33
C HIS A 278 -14.97 -5.20 -10.27
N GLY A 279 -14.77 -5.99 -11.31
CA GLY A 279 -13.70 -6.95 -11.44
C GLY A 279 -12.63 -6.50 -12.41
N TYR A 280 -11.38 -6.89 -12.13
CA TYR A 280 -10.23 -6.72 -12.99
C TYR A 280 -9.55 -8.07 -13.12
N PHE A 281 -9.58 -8.64 -14.33
CA PHE A 281 -9.02 -9.97 -14.60
C PHE A 281 -7.94 -9.85 -15.68
N PRO A 282 -6.69 -10.27 -15.41
CA PRO A 282 -5.64 -10.28 -16.41
C PRO A 282 -5.91 -11.36 -17.47
N SER A 283 -5.81 -11.00 -18.74
CA SER A 283 -5.82 -11.94 -19.87
C SER A 283 -4.39 -12.41 -20.13
N TRP A 284 -4.07 -13.60 -19.64
CA TRP A 284 -2.74 -14.22 -19.72
C TRP A 284 -2.22 -14.38 -21.15
N ASP A 285 -3.12 -14.52 -22.13
CA ASP A 285 -2.75 -14.78 -23.53
C ASP A 285 -2.45 -13.49 -24.32
N THR A 286 -2.66 -12.29 -23.75
CA THR A 286 -2.56 -11.02 -24.52
C THR A 286 -1.92 -9.85 -23.78
N GLY A 287 -1.62 -9.97 -22.49
CA GLY A 287 -1.10 -8.85 -21.69
C GLY A 287 -2.11 -7.70 -21.49
N ARG A 288 -3.39 -7.93 -21.81
CA ARG A 288 -4.48 -6.96 -21.63
C ARG A 288 -5.25 -7.24 -20.34
N TYR A 289 -5.72 -6.19 -19.67
CA TYR A 289 -6.62 -6.30 -18.50
C TYR A 289 -8.07 -6.18 -18.97
N SER A 290 -8.93 -7.11 -18.56
CA SER A 290 -10.37 -7.00 -18.78
C SER A 290 -11.04 -6.45 -17.51
N VAL A 291 -11.69 -5.30 -17.66
CA VAL A 291 -12.52 -4.71 -16.62
C VAL A 291 -13.94 -5.25 -16.77
N MET A 292 -14.46 -5.88 -15.73
CA MET A 292 -15.85 -6.34 -15.64
C MET A 292 -16.58 -5.47 -14.62
N SER A 293 -17.40 -4.52 -15.06
CA SER A 293 -18.30 -3.81 -14.14
C SER A 293 -19.67 -4.51 -14.17
N ILE A 294 -20.08 -5.05 -13.02
CA ILE A 294 -21.38 -5.64 -12.75
C ILE A 294 -22.16 -4.63 -11.89
N LEU A 295 -23.02 -3.85 -12.53
CA LEU A 295 -23.97 -3.00 -11.81
C LEU A 295 -25.13 -3.88 -11.34
N ARG A 296 -25.14 -4.28 -10.06
CA ARG A 296 -26.28 -4.95 -9.44
C ARG A 296 -27.23 -3.88 -8.90
N ASN A 297 -28.36 -3.66 -9.57
CA ASN A 297 -29.52 -3.03 -8.92
C ASN A 297 -30.29 -4.15 -8.19
N LEU A 298 -30.31 -4.09 -6.86
CA LEU A 298 -30.91 -5.11 -5.99
C LEU A 298 -32.44 -4.96 -5.93
N SER A 299 -33.11 -5.16 -7.06
CA SER A 299 -34.53 -5.58 -7.11
C SER A 299 -34.59 -7.07 -7.51
N PRO A 300 -35.53 -7.88 -7.00
CA PRO A 300 -35.56 -9.33 -7.21
C PRO A 300 -35.68 -9.79 -8.66
N LEU A 301 -35.86 -8.87 -9.63
CA LEU A 301 -36.19 -9.18 -11.02
C LEU A 301 -35.33 -8.47 -12.08
N THR A 302 -34.18 -7.90 -11.74
CA THR A 302 -33.40 -7.12 -12.73
C THR A 302 -32.09 -7.77 -13.15
N ASN A 303 -31.98 -7.94 -14.47
CA ASN A 303 -30.84 -8.45 -15.23
C ASN A 303 -29.51 -7.78 -14.83
N ILE A 304 -28.46 -8.60 -14.78
CA ILE A 304 -27.08 -8.14 -14.67
C ILE A 304 -26.66 -7.52 -16.00
N ASN A 305 -26.39 -6.21 -16.02
CA ASN A 305 -25.76 -5.55 -17.15
C ASN A 305 -24.24 -5.69 -17.04
N LEU A 306 -23.65 -6.55 -17.87
CA LEU A 306 -22.21 -6.72 -17.99
C LEU A 306 -21.67 -5.77 -19.07
N ARG A 307 -20.81 -4.81 -18.70
CA ARG A 307 -19.94 -4.13 -19.68
C ARG A 307 -18.64 -4.88 -19.78
N VAL A 308 -18.33 -5.35 -20.99
CA VAL A 308 -17.26 -6.32 -21.26
C VAL A 308 -16.40 -5.79 -22.41
N GLY A 309 -15.13 -5.45 -22.16
CA GLY A 309 -14.12 -5.19 -23.21
C GLY A 309 -13.64 -6.48 -23.89
N GLU A 310 -12.90 -6.42 -25.00
CA GLU A 310 -12.53 -7.60 -25.84
C GLU A 310 -11.78 -8.73 -25.09
N TRP A 311 -12.07 -10.00 -25.44
CA TRP A 311 -11.47 -11.21 -24.87
C TRP A 311 -10.92 -12.14 -25.96
N THR A 312 -9.81 -12.83 -25.66
CA THR A 312 -9.19 -13.81 -26.56
C THR A 312 -9.18 -15.26 -26.02
N SER A 313 -9.52 -15.50 -24.75
CA SER A 313 -9.48 -16.85 -24.14
C SER A 313 -10.84 -17.25 -23.52
N LYS A 314 -11.61 -18.10 -24.21
CA LYS A 314 -13.01 -18.42 -23.89
C LYS A 314 -13.22 -19.42 -22.74
N THR A 315 -12.23 -20.24 -22.39
CA THR A 315 -12.46 -21.46 -21.60
C THR A 315 -12.42 -21.25 -20.09
N LYS A 316 -11.42 -20.52 -19.56
CA LYS A 316 -11.31 -20.22 -18.11
C LYS A 316 -12.36 -19.21 -17.63
N MET A 317 -12.74 -18.27 -18.51
CA MET A 317 -13.81 -17.32 -18.22
C MET A 317 -15.19 -18.00 -18.16
N ARG A 318 -15.45 -19.02 -18.99
CA ARG A 318 -16.70 -19.80 -18.92
C ARG A 318 -16.90 -20.44 -17.56
N THR A 319 -15.85 -20.95 -16.90
CA THR A 319 -15.95 -21.53 -15.56
C THR A 319 -16.25 -20.46 -14.50
N LEU A 320 -15.58 -19.31 -14.56
CA LEU A 320 -15.84 -18.20 -13.64
C LEU A 320 -17.24 -17.59 -13.86
N MET A 321 -17.68 -17.49 -15.12
CA MET A 321 -18.98 -16.94 -15.51
C MET A 321 -20.14 -17.92 -15.33
N ALA A 322 -19.91 -19.23 -15.43
CA ALA A 322 -20.92 -20.25 -15.12
C ALA A 322 -21.33 -20.24 -13.64
N ASN A 323 -20.45 -19.72 -12.76
CA ASN A 323 -20.71 -19.56 -11.33
C ASN A 323 -21.32 -18.19 -10.96
N LEU A 324 -21.58 -17.32 -11.95
CA LEU A 324 -22.32 -16.06 -11.74
C LEU A 324 -23.79 -16.27 -12.15
N PRO A 325 -24.78 -15.68 -11.44
CA PRO A 325 -26.19 -15.83 -11.80
C PRO A 325 -26.46 -15.36 -13.24
N ALA A 326 -27.40 -16.02 -13.92
CA ALA A 326 -27.70 -15.82 -15.35
C ALA A 326 -27.72 -14.34 -15.77
N ALA A 327 -26.82 -13.95 -16.67
CA ALA A 327 -26.68 -12.59 -17.18
C ALA A 327 -26.97 -12.53 -18.68
N VAL A 328 -27.76 -11.54 -19.11
CA VAL A 328 -27.92 -11.17 -20.52
C VAL A 328 -26.69 -10.34 -20.91
N VAL A 329 -25.84 -10.90 -21.77
CA VAL A 329 -24.66 -10.20 -22.31
C VAL A 329 -25.11 -9.32 -23.48
N GLU A 330 -25.21 -8.01 -23.28
CA GLU A 330 -25.46 -7.06 -24.39
C GLU A 330 -24.12 -6.72 -25.07
N ARG A 331 -23.89 -7.29 -26.28
CA ARG A 331 -22.73 -6.92 -27.11
C ARG A 331 -23.00 -5.59 -27.81
N LYS A 332 -22.34 -4.50 -27.39
CA LYS A 332 -22.27 -3.26 -28.20
C LYS A 332 -20.92 -3.16 -28.91
N ARG A 333 -20.96 -2.71 -30.18
CA ARG A 333 -19.81 -2.51 -31.07
C ARG A 333 -18.82 -1.48 -30.50
N PRO A 334 -17.52 -1.55 -30.87
CA PRO A 334 -16.47 -0.75 -30.24
C PRO A 334 -16.67 0.76 -30.42
N PHE A 335 -16.45 1.49 -29.33
CA PHE A 335 -16.32 2.95 -29.29
C PHE A 335 -14.84 3.30 -29.48
N ASN A 336 -14.54 4.21 -30.40
CA ASN A 336 -13.18 4.60 -30.80
C ASN A 336 -12.60 5.59 -29.77
N PRO A 337 -11.46 5.32 -29.10
CA PRO A 337 -10.97 6.15 -28.00
C PRO A 337 -10.00 7.22 -28.51
N CYS A 338 -10.52 8.28 -29.11
CA CYS A 338 -9.83 9.57 -29.18
C CYS A 338 -10.59 10.55 -28.28
N GLY A 339 -10.35 10.47 -26.99
CA GLY A 339 -11.02 11.32 -26.00
C GLY A 339 -10.40 11.12 -24.63
N THR A 340 -9.54 12.06 -24.27
CA THR A 340 -8.84 12.19 -22.99
C THR A 340 -9.80 11.99 -21.80
N MET A 341 -9.55 10.98 -20.96
CA MET A 341 -10.11 10.95 -19.61
C MET A 341 -9.22 11.80 -18.70
N VAL A 342 -9.73 12.97 -18.35
CA VAL A 342 -9.25 13.81 -17.25
C VAL A 342 -9.73 13.18 -15.94
N PHE A 343 -8.82 13.04 -14.97
CA PHE A 343 -9.14 12.62 -13.60
C PHE A 343 -9.82 13.74 -12.82
#